data_AF-A0A934HMS4-F1
#
_entry.id   AF-A0A934HMS4-F1
#
_cell.length_a   1.000
_cell.length_b   1.000
_cell.length_c   1.000
_cell.angle_alpha   90.00
_cell.angle_beta   90.00
_cell.angle_gamma   90.00
#
_symmetry.space_group_name_H-M   'P 1'
#
loop_
_entity.id
_entity.type
_entity.pdbx_description
1 polymer ?
#
loop_
_entity_poly.entity_id
_entity_poly.type
_entity_poly.pdbx_seq_one_letter_code
_entity_poly.pdbx_strand_id
1 'polypeptide(L)'
;MANKSLNSNLHKANKAKNDEFYTQRADIEKELKHYKDQFRGKVVYCNCDDPFESDFFKYFAANFNALGLKKLITTSYVKSPIVGKQLPLFEMKGLKPKGKEPIKIEISEVKDLNSDGAIGLEDVKRLLKDDANVVTSLKDSGDFRSEECVELLKRADIVVTNPPFSLFREYVAQLMEDGKKFLIIGNDNAISYKEFFEFVKKNKVWTGYGKVKEFKQPDGTIKKFGNVGWYTNLNTTKRHEKLILYKKYSPKEYQKYDNYNAIEVSKVSDIPMDYKGVMGVPVTFLDKYNPNQFEILGITDRDPKNKYRAKMYIKKDSPKYNDLNRRAAIRVNNELKPTYARLLIKVKK
;
A
#
# COMPACT_ATOMS: atom_id res chain seq x y z
N MET A 1 36.50 -25.41 8.48
CA MET A 1 35.64 -24.64 9.41
C MET A 1 35.06 -23.47 8.66
N ALA A 2 33.74 -23.45 8.47
CA ALA A 2 33.05 -22.46 7.65
C ALA A 2 32.86 -21.15 8.45
N ASN A 3 33.43 -20.05 7.94
CA ASN A 3 33.18 -18.70 8.44
C ASN A 3 31.73 -18.29 8.14
N LYS A 4 30.84 -18.53 9.11
CA LYS A 4 29.44 -18.10 9.09
C LYS A 4 29.41 -16.57 9.28
N SER A 5 29.11 -15.83 8.23
CA SER A 5 29.16 -14.37 8.25
C SER A 5 28.11 -13.77 9.20
N LEU A 6 28.60 -13.14 10.27
CA LEU A 6 27.81 -12.40 11.27
C LEU A 6 27.22 -11.08 10.72
N ASN A 7 27.53 -10.70 9.47
CA ASN A 7 27.10 -9.44 8.85
C ASN A 7 25.68 -9.44 8.27
N SER A 8 25.02 -10.59 8.11
CA SER A 8 23.64 -10.62 7.58
C SER A 8 22.58 -10.15 8.59
N ASN A 9 22.84 -10.31 9.89
CA ASN A 9 21.92 -9.96 10.95
C ASN A 9 21.93 -8.45 11.29
N LEU A 10 23.10 -7.81 11.21
CA LEU A 10 23.24 -6.35 11.40
C LEU A 10 22.53 -5.56 10.29
N HIS A 11 22.63 -6.01 9.02
CA HIS A 11 21.87 -5.40 7.93
C HIS A 11 20.36 -5.60 8.05
N LYS A 12 19.90 -6.76 8.54
CA LYS A 12 18.46 -7.01 8.79
C LYS A 12 17.92 -6.13 9.93
N ALA A 13 18.64 -6.00 11.03
CA ALA A 13 18.24 -5.19 12.17
C ALA A 13 18.27 -3.68 11.88
N ASN A 14 19.30 -3.18 11.19
CA ASN A 14 19.35 -1.78 10.74
C ASN A 14 18.28 -1.45 9.69
N LYS A 15 17.88 -2.44 8.87
CA LYS A 15 16.80 -2.26 7.89
C LYS A 15 15.42 -2.26 8.54
N ALA A 16 15.19 -3.09 9.57
CA ALA A 16 13.96 -3.09 10.35
C ALA A 16 13.75 -1.77 11.12
N LYS A 17 14.80 -1.22 11.74
CA LYS A 17 14.74 0.08 12.45
C LYS A 17 14.43 1.27 11.54
N ASN A 18 14.68 1.13 10.23
CA ASN A 18 14.45 2.17 9.22
C ASN A 18 13.06 2.08 8.56
N ASP A 19 12.26 1.05 8.85
CA ASP A 19 10.96 0.81 8.20
C ASP A 19 9.76 1.21 9.10
N GLU A 20 10.00 1.78 10.28
CA GLU A 20 8.95 2.23 11.19
C GLU A 20 8.47 3.64 10.86
N PHE A 21 7.34 3.67 10.15
CA PHE A 21 6.69 4.89 9.70
C PHE A 21 5.25 4.94 10.21
N TYR A 22 4.99 5.81 11.17
CA TYR A 22 3.66 5.98 11.75
C TYR A 22 2.86 6.94 10.88
N THR A 23 1.72 6.44 10.38
CA THR A 23 0.79 7.20 9.54
C THR A 23 -0.01 8.16 10.41
N GLN A 24 -0.15 9.41 9.98
CA GLN A 24 -0.86 10.41 10.73
C GLN A 24 -2.37 10.28 10.60
N ARG A 25 -3.08 10.53 11.70
CA ARG A 25 -4.54 10.63 11.77
C ARG A 25 -5.18 11.38 10.60
N ALA A 26 -4.69 12.57 10.26
CA ALA A 26 -5.27 13.42 9.23
C ALA A 26 -5.26 12.76 7.83
N ASP A 27 -4.21 12.01 7.50
CA ASP A 27 -4.12 11.28 6.23
C ASP A 27 -5.11 10.12 6.18
N ILE A 28 -5.29 9.43 7.31
CA ILE A 28 -6.25 8.32 7.47
C ILE A 28 -7.69 8.83 7.31
N GLU A 29 -8.06 9.89 8.01
CA GLU A 29 -9.41 10.47 7.94
C GLU A 29 -9.74 10.98 6.53
N LYS A 30 -8.77 11.62 5.88
CA LYS A 30 -8.91 12.14 4.52
C LYS A 30 -9.16 11.03 3.50
N GLU A 31 -8.57 9.86 3.68
CA GLU A 31 -8.79 8.70 2.82
C GLU A 31 -10.11 7.98 3.18
N LEU A 32 -10.28 7.60 4.46
CA LEU A 32 -11.36 6.71 4.89
C LEU A 32 -12.76 7.28 4.71
N LYS A 33 -12.90 8.62 4.66
CA LYS A 33 -14.19 9.26 4.38
C LYS A 33 -14.85 8.80 3.06
N HIS A 34 -14.06 8.28 2.12
CA HIS A 34 -14.54 7.82 0.81
C HIS A 34 -15.09 6.39 0.81
N TYR A 35 -14.96 5.64 1.91
CA TYR A 35 -15.26 4.20 1.95
C TYR A 35 -16.28 3.80 3.03
N LYS A 36 -16.85 4.76 3.77
CA LYS A 36 -17.70 4.53 4.95
C LYS A 36 -18.75 3.43 4.76
N ASP A 37 -19.51 3.50 3.67
CA ASP A 37 -20.61 2.54 3.41
C ASP A 37 -20.11 1.12 3.17
N GLN A 38 -18.88 0.96 2.68
CA GLN A 38 -18.28 -0.36 2.42
C GLN A 38 -17.82 -1.06 3.69
N PHE A 39 -17.75 -0.36 4.84
CA PHE A 39 -17.36 -0.92 6.14
C PHE A 39 -18.54 -1.44 6.97
N ARG A 40 -19.78 -1.08 6.62
CA ARG A 40 -20.97 -1.48 7.39
C ARG A 40 -21.11 -3.00 7.45
N GLY A 41 -21.27 -3.52 8.65
CA GLY A 41 -21.40 -4.94 8.95
C GLY A 41 -20.12 -5.76 8.70
N LYS A 42 -18.96 -5.10 8.53
CA LYS A 42 -17.69 -5.78 8.22
C LYS A 42 -16.83 -5.99 9.45
N VAL A 43 -16.03 -7.06 9.38
CA VAL A 43 -14.90 -7.29 10.27
C VAL A 43 -13.68 -6.59 9.68
N VAL A 44 -13.17 -5.58 10.38
CA VAL A 44 -11.97 -4.84 9.96
C VAL A 44 -10.77 -5.34 10.74
N TYR A 45 -9.66 -5.60 10.04
CA TYR A 45 -8.39 -5.95 10.66
C TYR A 45 -7.31 -4.90 10.37
N CYS A 46 -6.76 -4.35 11.45
CA CYS A 46 -5.66 -3.39 11.42
C CYS A 46 -4.43 -4.04 12.07
N ASN A 47 -3.68 -4.89 11.37
CA ASN A 47 -2.41 -5.37 11.94
C ASN A 47 -1.42 -4.20 12.03
N CYS A 48 -0.72 -4.07 13.16
CA CYS A 48 0.23 -2.99 13.39
C CYS A 48 1.33 -3.40 14.37
N ASP A 49 2.33 -2.53 14.51
CA ASP A 49 3.43 -2.74 15.44
C ASP A 49 2.98 -2.56 16.90
N ASP A 50 2.18 -1.51 17.16
CA ASP A 50 1.60 -1.22 18.47
C ASP A 50 0.17 -0.67 18.29
N PRO A 51 -0.88 -1.42 18.70
CA PRO A 51 -2.27 -0.98 18.68
C PRO A 51 -2.52 0.36 19.37
N PHE A 52 -1.81 0.64 20.47
CA PHE A 52 -2.07 1.82 21.28
C PHE A 52 -1.48 3.09 20.67
N GLU A 53 -0.47 2.95 19.81
CA GLU A 53 0.09 4.05 19.04
C GLU A 53 -0.57 4.21 17.65
N SER A 54 -1.15 3.13 17.12
CA SER A 54 -1.74 3.08 15.79
C SER A 54 -2.93 4.01 15.61
N ASP A 55 -2.77 5.05 14.78
CA ASP A 55 -3.88 5.93 14.39
C ASP A 55 -4.96 5.21 13.57
N PHE A 56 -4.62 4.09 12.91
CA PHE A 56 -5.62 3.22 12.27
C PHE A 56 -6.55 2.61 13.31
N PHE A 57 -5.99 2.00 14.36
CA PHE A 57 -6.79 1.42 15.43
C PHE A 57 -7.63 2.49 16.12
N LYS A 58 -7.02 3.62 16.51
CA LYS A 58 -7.73 4.77 17.09
C LYS A 58 -8.88 5.26 16.20
N TYR A 59 -8.72 5.23 14.87
CA TYR A 59 -9.79 5.61 13.92
C TYR A 59 -10.96 4.65 13.97
N PHE A 60 -10.73 3.38 13.72
CA PHE A 60 -11.82 2.42 13.67
C PHE A 60 -12.47 2.22 15.03
N ALA A 61 -11.71 2.29 16.14
CA ALA A 61 -12.27 2.16 17.47
C ALA A 61 -13.17 3.36 17.82
N ALA A 62 -12.69 4.60 17.62
CA ALA A 62 -13.49 5.80 17.88
C ALA A 62 -14.69 5.96 16.94
N ASN A 63 -14.69 5.28 15.78
CA ASN A 63 -15.77 5.35 14.80
C ASN A 63 -16.51 4.01 14.66
N PHE A 64 -16.36 3.08 15.61
CA PHE A 64 -16.87 1.71 15.49
C PHE A 64 -18.36 1.67 15.16
N ASN A 65 -19.17 2.37 15.96
CA ASN A 65 -20.63 2.43 15.78
C ASN A 65 -21.03 3.32 14.59
N ALA A 66 -20.33 4.44 14.37
CA ALA A 66 -20.60 5.34 13.25
C ALA A 66 -20.36 4.68 11.88
N LEU A 67 -19.37 3.79 11.79
CA LEU A 67 -19.11 2.96 10.60
C LEU A 67 -19.99 1.71 10.55
N GLY A 68 -20.67 1.38 11.66
CA GLY A 68 -21.48 0.18 11.79
C GLY A 68 -20.65 -1.10 11.66
N LEU A 69 -19.45 -1.14 12.22
CA LEU A 69 -18.58 -2.32 12.14
C LEU A 69 -19.21 -3.52 12.87
N LYS A 70 -18.98 -4.72 12.34
CA LYS A 70 -19.33 -5.96 13.05
C LYS A 70 -18.30 -6.30 14.11
N LYS A 71 -17.02 -6.08 13.79
CA LYS A 71 -15.88 -6.35 14.67
C LYS A 71 -14.66 -5.58 14.19
N LEU A 72 -13.83 -5.14 15.13
CA LEU A 72 -12.51 -4.57 14.89
C LEU A 72 -11.47 -5.48 15.53
N ILE A 73 -10.50 -5.90 14.73
CA ILE A 73 -9.37 -6.72 15.14
C ILE A 73 -8.09 -5.89 14.96
N THR A 74 -7.17 -5.96 15.91
CA THR A 74 -5.81 -5.44 15.75
C THR A 74 -4.83 -6.35 16.48
N THR A 75 -3.58 -6.37 16.03
CA THR A 75 -2.48 -7.12 16.63
C THR A 75 -1.31 -6.20 16.89
N SER A 76 -0.42 -6.59 17.82
CA SER A 76 0.88 -5.95 18.05
C SER A 76 2.04 -6.86 17.65
N TYR A 77 3.20 -6.27 17.41
CA TYR A 77 4.42 -6.98 17.03
C TYR A 77 5.54 -6.77 18.06
N VAL A 78 6.15 -7.88 18.52
CA VAL A 78 7.11 -7.90 19.65
C VAL A 78 8.34 -7.01 19.46
N LYS A 79 8.78 -6.75 18.22
CA LYS A 79 10.05 -6.05 17.98
C LYS A 79 9.91 -4.54 17.80
N SER A 80 8.75 -3.95 18.07
CA SER A 80 8.59 -2.51 17.99
C SER A 80 9.34 -1.78 19.13
N PRO A 81 10.19 -0.78 18.82
CA PRO A 81 11.00 -0.02 19.76
C PRO A 81 10.19 1.02 20.54
N ILE A 82 8.90 1.21 20.25
CA ILE A 82 8.00 2.14 20.95
C ILE A 82 7.11 1.43 21.98
N VAL A 83 7.06 0.09 21.98
CA VAL A 83 6.30 -0.65 23.00
C VAL A 83 6.70 -0.17 24.40
N GLY A 84 5.78 0.53 25.06
CA GLY A 84 5.96 1.10 26.41
C GLY A 84 6.70 2.44 26.52
N LYS A 85 6.87 3.25 25.45
CA LYS A 85 7.65 4.51 25.50
C LYS A 85 6.86 5.83 25.62
N GLN A 86 5.58 5.90 25.26
CA GLN A 86 4.75 7.08 25.55
C GLN A 86 3.47 6.67 26.30
N LEU A 87 3.31 7.27 27.48
CA LEU A 87 2.28 7.06 28.52
C LEU A 87 2.35 5.72 29.30
N PRO A 88 2.50 5.77 30.64
CA PRO A 88 1.98 4.71 31.50
C PRO A 88 0.45 4.83 31.53
N LEU A 89 -0.22 4.46 30.43
CA LEU A 89 -1.68 4.27 30.45
C LEU A 89 -2.07 2.91 31.08
N PHE A 90 -1.07 2.08 31.40
CA PHE A 90 -1.23 0.67 31.77
C PHE A 90 -0.73 0.38 33.20
N GLU A 91 -1.46 0.87 34.19
CA GLU A 91 -1.67 0.07 35.40
C GLU A 91 -3.02 -0.66 35.24
N MET A 92 -3.07 -1.64 34.34
CA MET A 92 -4.24 -2.50 34.16
C MET A 92 -4.34 -3.47 35.35
N LYS A 93 -5.39 -3.35 36.16
CA LYS A 93 -5.80 -4.39 37.12
C LYS A 93 -6.35 -5.60 36.35
N GLY A 94 -5.47 -6.43 35.78
CA GLY A 94 -5.89 -7.71 35.18
C GLY A 94 -5.00 -8.23 34.05
N LEU A 95 -4.26 -7.35 33.38
CA LEU A 95 -3.31 -7.71 32.34
C LEU A 95 -1.90 -7.35 32.83
N LYS A 96 -1.17 -8.36 33.32
CA LYS A 96 0.28 -8.31 33.46
C LYS A 96 0.94 -9.11 32.33
N PRO A 97 0.87 -8.71 31.04
CA PRO A 97 1.92 -9.14 30.12
C PRO A 97 3.22 -8.53 30.66
N LYS A 98 4.29 -9.32 30.77
CA LYS A 98 5.61 -8.86 31.28
C LYS A 98 6.33 -7.93 30.27
N GLY A 99 5.60 -6.97 29.70
CA GLY A 99 6.10 -5.83 28.92
C GLY A 99 6.63 -6.14 27.52
N LYS A 100 6.51 -7.38 27.02
CA LYS A 100 7.09 -7.79 25.72
C LYS A 100 6.25 -8.77 24.91
N GLU A 101 5.12 -9.23 25.45
CA GLU A 101 4.31 -10.22 24.74
C GLU A 101 3.44 -9.52 23.69
N PRO A 102 3.38 -10.05 22.47
CA PRO A 102 2.49 -9.53 21.44
C PRO A 102 1.04 -9.80 21.87
N ILE A 103 0.13 -8.90 21.50
CA ILE A 103 -1.28 -8.97 21.89
C ILE A 103 -2.16 -8.92 20.64
N LYS A 104 -3.37 -9.44 20.77
CA LYS A 104 -4.49 -9.07 19.89
C LYS A 104 -5.55 -8.34 20.70
N ILE A 105 -6.27 -7.45 20.02
CA ILE A 105 -7.46 -6.78 20.53
C ILE A 105 -8.61 -7.13 19.59
N GLU A 106 -9.73 -7.57 20.14
CA GLU A 106 -10.98 -7.81 19.40
C GLU A 106 -12.14 -7.03 20.04
N ILE A 107 -12.64 -6.03 19.33
CA ILE A 107 -13.81 -5.23 19.75
C ILE A 107 -15.00 -5.65 18.90
N SER A 108 -16.08 -6.11 19.54
CA SER A 108 -17.33 -6.50 18.85
C SER A 108 -18.51 -5.58 19.18
N GLU A 109 -18.41 -4.82 20.26
CA GLU A 109 -19.43 -3.88 20.72
C GLU A 109 -18.71 -2.74 21.46
N VAL A 110 -19.20 -1.51 21.30
CA VAL A 110 -18.79 -0.36 22.11
C VAL A 110 -20.07 0.29 22.62
N LYS A 111 -20.25 0.28 23.94
CA LYS A 111 -21.36 0.96 24.62
C LYS A 111 -20.89 2.32 25.13
N ASP A 112 -21.83 3.21 25.41
CA ASP A 112 -21.55 4.43 26.17
C ASP A 112 -21.25 4.04 27.63
N LEU A 113 -19.96 3.93 27.96
CA LEU A 113 -19.46 3.50 29.27
C LEU A 113 -19.17 4.70 30.18
N ASN A 114 -19.14 5.92 29.64
CA ASN A 114 -18.95 7.14 30.41
C ASN A 114 -20.24 7.91 30.69
N SER A 115 -21.35 7.49 30.08
CA SER A 115 -22.68 8.09 30.19
C SER A 115 -22.70 9.56 29.74
N ASP A 116 -21.84 9.94 28.78
CA ASP A 116 -21.81 11.28 28.21
C ASP A 116 -22.79 11.47 27.05
N GLY A 117 -23.51 10.42 26.65
CA GLY A 117 -24.49 10.43 25.58
C GLY A 117 -23.88 10.25 24.18
N ALA A 118 -22.55 10.06 24.08
CA ALA A 118 -21.84 9.71 22.86
C ALA A 118 -21.07 8.40 23.05
N ILE A 119 -20.66 7.79 21.94
CA ILE A 119 -19.77 6.63 21.97
C ILE A 119 -18.48 7.01 21.26
N GLY A 120 -17.37 6.98 21.98
CA GLY A 120 -16.10 7.52 21.52
C GLY A 120 -14.86 6.79 22.04
N LEU A 121 -13.72 7.47 21.92
CA LEU A 121 -12.42 6.91 22.30
C LEU A 121 -12.32 6.63 23.81
N GLU A 122 -12.99 7.42 24.65
CA GLU A 122 -12.99 7.21 26.10
C GLU A 122 -13.73 5.93 26.49
N ASP A 123 -14.81 5.58 25.80
CA ASP A 123 -15.51 4.30 26.01
C ASP A 123 -14.65 3.12 25.57
N VAL A 124 -13.97 3.24 24.44
CA VAL A 124 -12.99 2.23 23.99
C VAL A 124 -11.88 2.06 25.03
N LYS A 125 -11.36 3.15 25.61
CA LYS A 125 -10.35 3.08 26.65
C LYS A 125 -10.86 2.36 27.90
N ARG A 126 -12.10 2.63 28.33
CA ARG A 126 -12.75 1.92 29.44
C ARG A 126 -12.96 0.46 29.13
N LEU A 127 -13.47 0.14 27.93
CA LEU A 127 -13.65 -1.23 27.45
C LEU A 127 -12.34 -2.02 27.51
N LEU A 128 -11.24 -1.44 27.02
CA LEU A 128 -9.92 -2.07 27.06
C LEU A 128 -9.39 -2.26 28.49
N LYS A 129 -9.80 -1.42 29.43
CA LYS A 129 -9.38 -1.46 30.84
C LYS A 129 -10.16 -2.47 31.66
N ASP A 130 -11.47 -2.54 31.42
CA ASP A 130 -12.42 -3.22 32.31
C ASP A 130 -12.83 -4.60 31.80
N ASP A 131 -12.69 -4.88 30.50
CA ASP A 131 -12.99 -6.19 29.90
C ASP A 131 -11.71 -6.94 29.50
N ALA A 132 -11.30 -7.87 30.35
CA ALA A 132 -10.14 -8.72 30.12
C ALA A 132 -10.27 -9.63 28.88
N ASN A 133 -11.46 -9.81 28.30
CA ASN A 133 -11.65 -10.63 27.09
C ASN A 133 -11.33 -9.89 25.80
N VAL A 134 -11.21 -8.56 25.86
CA VAL A 134 -10.96 -7.73 24.68
C VAL A 134 -9.49 -7.80 24.27
N VAL A 135 -8.56 -7.97 25.23
CA VAL A 135 -7.12 -8.04 25.02
C VAL A 135 -6.59 -9.41 25.41
N THR A 136 -5.95 -10.12 24.49
CA THR A 136 -5.34 -11.43 24.77
C THR A 136 -3.92 -11.50 24.22
N SER A 137 -2.99 -12.16 24.93
CA SER A 137 -1.66 -12.44 24.41
C SER A 137 -1.71 -13.34 23.17
N LEU A 138 -0.83 -13.08 22.22
CA LEU A 138 -0.51 -13.95 21.09
C LEU A 138 0.60 -14.92 21.52
N LYS A 139 0.59 -16.15 20.98
CA LYS A 139 1.61 -17.17 21.22
C LYS A 139 2.90 -16.91 20.45
N ASP A 140 2.76 -16.33 19.26
CA ASP A 140 3.85 -16.03 18.32
C ASP A 140 4.15 -14.54 18.25
N SER A 141 5.18 -14.15 17.49
CA SER A 141 5.72 -12.78 17.41
C SER A 141 4.74 -11.64 17.00
N GLY A 142 3.55 -11.95 16.49
CA GLY A 142 2.64 -10.96 15.87
C GLY A 142 2.99 -10.58 14.42
N ASP A 143 4.00 -11.25 13.82
CA ASP A 143 4.29 -11.12 12.39
C ASP A 143 3.06 -11.56 11.57
N PHE A 144 2.73 -10.85 10.50
CA PHE A 144 1.55 -11.16 9.66
C PHE A 144 1.57 -12.57 9.05
N ARG A 145 2.74 -13.23 9.05
CA ARG A 145 2.96 -14.60 8.56
C ARG A 145 2.79 -15.66 9.64
N SER A 146 2.71 -15.26 10.91
CA SER A 146 2.45 -16.19 12.01
C SER A 146 1.06 -16.81 11.89
N GLU A 147 0.92 -18.06 12.33
CA GLU A 147 -0.31 -18.84 12.16
C GLU A 147 -1.52 -18.12 12.78
N GLU A 148 -1.38 -17.61 14.00
CA GLU A 148 -2.45 -16.86 14.68
C GLU A 148 -2.84 -15.58 13.92
N CYS A 149 -1.88 -14.85 13.34
CA CYS A 149 -2.16 -13.66 12.53
C CYS A 149 -2.86 -14.01 11.21
N VAL A 150 -2.51 -15.15 10.60
CA VAL A 150 -3.20 -15.68 9.41
C VAL A 150 -4.63 -16.09 9.74
N GLU A 151 -4.88 -16.72 10.89
CA GLU A 151 -6.23 -17.05 11.34
C GLU A 151 -7.08 -15.79 11.63
N LEU A 152 -6.47 -14.74 12.18
CA LEU A 152 -7.09 -13.43 12.35
C LEU A 152 -7.42 -12.80 10.99
N LEU A 153 -6.48 -12.83 10.05
CA LEU A 153 -6.67 -12.37 8.68
C LEU A 153 -7.85 -13.08 8.01
N LYS A 154 -7.92 -14.41 8.13
CA LYS A 154 -9.00 -15.23 7.57
C LYS A 154 -10.38 -14.85 8.10
N ARG A 155 -10.48 -14.39 9.36
CA ARG A 155 -11.74 -13.87 9.96
C ARG A 155 -12.12 -12.46 9.53
N ALA A 156 -11.17 -11.69 8.97
CA ALA A 156 -11.42 -10.33 8.54
C ALA A 156 -12.05 -10.26 7.15
N ASP A 157 -12.92 -9.28 6.93
CA ASP A 157 -13.46 -8.94 5.61
C ASP A 157 -12.56 -7.93 4.90
N ILE A 158 -12.12 -6.91 5.65
CA ILE A 158 -11.34 -5.78 5.13
C ILE A 158 -10.10 -5.57 5.99
N VAL A 159 -8.94 -5.44 5.35
CA VAL A 159 -7.67 -5.11 5.98
C VAL A 159 -7.30 -3.65 5.74
N VAL A 160 -7.00 -2.90 6.79
CA VAL A 160 -6.64 -1.48 6.68
C VAL A 160 -5.39 -1.19 7.51
N THR A 161 -4.25 -0.92 6.84
CA THR A 161 -2.97 -0.72 7.54
C THR A 161 -1.89 -0.03 6.70
N ASN A 162 -0.78 0.33 7.34
CA ASN A 162 0.49 0.67 6.71
C ASN A 162 1.46 -0.52 6.81
N PRO A 163 1.50 -1.44 5.83
CA PRO A 163 2.39 -2.60 5.88
C PRO A 163 3.87 -2.20 5.72
N PRO A 164 4.82 -3.01 6.21
CA PRO A 164 6.24 -2.77 6.00
C PRO A 164 6.57 -2.70 4.50
N PHE A 165 7.17 -1.60 4.04
CA PHE A 165 7.43 -1.41 2.60
C PHE A 165 8.35 -2.48 2.01
N SER A 166 9.27 -3.02 2.82
CA SER A 166 10.15 -4.12 2.42
C SER A 166 9.42 -5.44 2.18
N LEU A 167 8.26 -5.65 2.80
CA LEU A 167 7.44 -6.86 2.71
C LEU A 167 6.13 -6.63 1.93
N PHE A 168 5.92 -5.44 1.37
CA PHE A 168 4.68 -5.03 0.70
C PHE A 168 4.17 -6.03 -0.35
N ARG A 169 5.06 -6.61 -1.15
CA ARG A 169 4.68 -7.58 -2.19
C ARG A 169 4.15 -8.89 -1.63
N GLU A 170 4.87 -9.43 -0.64
CA GLU A 170 4.49 -10.67 0.05
C GLU A 170 3.16 -10.47 0.78
N TYR A 171 3.02 -9.32 1.46
CA TYR A 171 1.80 -8.95 2.14
C TYR A 171 0.59 -8.84 1.19
N VAL A 172 0.72 -8.10 0.07
CA VAL A 172 -0.38 -8.02 -0.92
C VAL A 172 -0.70 -9.39 -1.52
N ALA A 173 0.30 -10.23 -1.80
CA ALA A 173 0.06 -11.57 -2.32
C ALA A 173 -0.81 -12.40 -1.37
N GLN A 174 -0.50 -12.36 -0.07
CA GLN A 174 -1.30 -13.03 0.96
C GLN A 174 -2.74 -12.49 1.02
N LEU A 175 -2.92 -11.16 1.03
CA LEU A 175 -4.26 -10.55 1.02
C LEU A 175 -5.08 -10.99 -0.21
N MET A 176 -4.43 -11.11 -1.37
CA MET A 176 -5.06 -11.53 -2.62
C MET A 176 -5.39 -13.02 -2.63
N GLU A 177 -4.54 -13.86 -2.02
CA GLU A 177 -4.75 -15.31 -1.88
C GLU A 177 -5.93 -15.62 -0.95
N ASP A 178 -6.01 -14.93 0.20
CA ASP A 178 -7.10 -15.06 1.15
C ASP A 178 -8.38 -14.28 0.75
N GLY A 179 -8.40 -13.70 -0.46
CA GLY A 179 -9.58 -13.03 -1.03
C GLY A 179 -10.02 -11.78 -0.28
N LYS A 180 -9.10 -11.11 0.41
CA LYS A 180 -9.41 -9.98 1.30
C LYS A 180 -9.66 -8.70 0.54
N LYS A 181 -10.62 -7.92 1.03
CA LYS A 181 -10.69 -6.51 0.69
C LYS A 181 -9.65 -5.75 1.49
N PHE A 182 -9.09 -4.68 0.94
CA PHE A 182 -8.08 -3.93 1.65
C PHE A 182 -7.97 -2.47 1.24
N LEU A 183 -7.45 -1.66 2.15
CA LEU A 183 -7.00 -0.29 1.93
C LEU A 183 -5.66 -0.11 2.67
N ILE A 184 -4.56 -0.11 1.92
CA ILE A 184 -3.22 -0.16 2.49
C ILE A 184 -2.33 0.93 1.91
N ILE A 185 -1.28 1.30 2.65
CA ILE A 185 -0.29 2.26 2.18
C ILE A 185 0.86 1.52 1.48
N GLY A 186 1.33 2.07 0.36
CA GLY A 186 2.43 1.49 -0.40
C GLY A 186 3.22 2.54 -1.18
N ASN A 187 4.42 2.16 -1.60
CA ASN A 187 5.27 2.98 -2.45
C ASN A 187 4.94 2.79 -3.94
N ASP A 188 4.91 3.86 -4.73
CA ASP A 188 4.62 3.84 -6.18
C ASP A 188 5.58 2.97 -6.99
N ASN A 189 6.80 2.74 -6.48
CA ASN A 189 7.74 1.81 -7.11
C ASN A 189 7.16 0.38 -7.21
N ALA A 190 6.24 0.01 -6.30
CA ALA A 190 5.59 -1.30 -6.28
C ALA A 190 4.78 -1.60 -7.55
N ILE A 191 4.25 -0.57 -8.21
CA ILE A 191 3.51 -0.70 -9.50
C ILE A 191 4.36 -1.40 -10.56
N SER A 192 5.69 -1.23 -10.50
CA SER A 192 6.60 -1.80 -11.50
C SER A 192 7.11 -3.21 -11.17
N TYR A 193 6.72 -3.77 -10.02
CA TYR A 193 7.07 -5.13 -9.65
C TYR A 193 6.12 -6.13 -10.30
N LYS A 194 6.68 -7.22 -10.83
CA LYS A 194 5.96 -8.17 -11.68
C LYS A 194 4.66 -8.69 -11.06
N GLU A 195 4.71 -9.20 -9.83
CA GLU A 195 3.53 -9.77 -9.16
C GLU A 195 2.44 -8.71 -8.91
N PHE A 196 2.83 -7.55 -8.39
CA PHE A 196 1.89 -6.48 -8.08
C PHE A 196 1.29 -5.87 -9.36
N PHE A 197 2.10 -5.69 -10.40
CA PHE A 197 1.65 -5.19 -11.69
C PHE A 197 0.60 -6.12 -12.32
N GLU A 198 0.73 -7.43 -12.18
CA GLU A 198 -0.28 -8.38 -12.68
C GLU A 198 -1.64 -8.17 -12.02
N PHE A 199 -1.69 -7.83 -10.72
CA PHE A 199 -2.95 -7.46 -10.06
C PHE A 199 -3.51 -6.14 -10.59
N VAL A 200 -2.67 -5.13 -10.81
CA VAL A 200 -3.07 -3.84 -11.40
C VAL A 200 -3.66 -4.05 -12.81
N LYS A 201 -2.93 -4.77 -13.67
CA LYS A 201 -3.33 -5.05 -15.05
C LYS A 201 -4.64 -5.83 -15.13
N LYS A 202 -4.85 -6.79 -14.23
CA LYS A 202 -6.11 -7.58 -14.12
C LYS A 202 -7.24 -6.82 -13.43
N ASN A 203 -7.09 -5.51 -13.17
CA ASN A 203 -8.06 -4.67 -12.47
C ASN A 203 -8.44 -5.21 -11.07
N LYS A 204 -7.52 -5.89 -10.40
CA LYS A 204 -7.74 -6.43 -9.04
C LYS A 204 -7.28 -5.47 -7.94
N VAL A 205 -6.38 -4.53 -8.24
CA VAL A 205 -5.86 -3.52 -7.31
C VAL A 205 -5.71 -2.18 -8.04
N TRP A 206 -6.02 -1.08 -7.35
CA TRP A 206 -5.90 0.29 -7.85
C TRP A 206 -5.48 1.26 -6.75
N THR A 207 -5.31 2.54 -7.08
CA THR A 207 -4.94 3.59 -6.12
C THR A 207 -6.16 4.11 -5.36
N GLY A 208 -5.98 4.43 -4.08
CA GLY A 208 -6.90 5.25 -3.28
C GLY A 208 -6.72 6.75 -3.53
N TYR A 209 -7.37 7.63 -2.79
CA TYR A 209 -7.47 9.07 -3.12
C TYR A 209 -6.22 9.88 -2.75
N GLY A 210 -5.58 9.56 -1.62
CA GLY A 210 -4.50 10.33 -1.04
C GLY A 210 -3.08 9.85 -1.37
N LYS A 211 -2.14 10.78 -1.31
CA LYS A 211 -0.73 10.49 -1.05
C LYS A 211 -0.45 10.73 0.43
N VAL A 212 0.36 9.88 1.03
CA VAL A 212 0.78 10.01 2.43
C VAL A 212 2.21 10.53 2.40
N LYS A 213 2.39 11.81 2.73
CA LYS A 213 3.65 12.52 2.50
C LYS A 213 4.55 12.56 3.71
N GLU A 214 4.00 12.44 4.92
CA GLU A 214 4.73 12.70 6.16
C GLU A 214 4.42 11.60 7.16
N PHE A 215 5.47 10.94 7.65
CA PHE A 215 5.38 9.87 8.63
C PHE A 215 6.18 10.26 9.86
N LYS A 216 5.60 10.02 11.04
CA LYS A 216 6.33 10.14 12.30
C LYS A 216 7.26 8.93 12.47
N GLN A 217 8.45 9.15 12.99
CA GLN A 217 9.43 8.11 13.33
C GLN A 217 9.46 7.88 14.85
N PRO A 218 10.06 6.77 15.33
CA PRO A 218 10.14 6.49 16.77
C PRO A 218 10.83 7.54 17.64
N ASP A 219 11.75 8.31 17.05
CA ASP A 219 12.46 9.41 17.71
C ASP A 219 11.65 10.73 17.70
N GLY A 220 10.43 10.72 17.16
CA GLY A 220 9.55 11.87 17.04
C GLY A 220 9.78 12.73 15.80
N THR A 221 10.79 12.44 14.97
CA THR A 221 11.06 13.19 13.74
C THR A 221 10.07 12.85 12.63
N ILE A 222 9.96 13.73 11.62
CA ILE A 222 9.09 13.54 10.46
C ILE A 222 9.91 13.14 9.23
N LYS A 223 9.59 11.98 8.65
CA LYS A 223 10.11 11.54 7.35
C LYS A 223 9.15 11.90 6.24
N LYS A 224 9.65 12.57 5.19
CA LYS A 224 8.83 12.93 4.02
C LYS A 224 9.05 12.00 2.83
N PHE A 225 7.97 11.61 2.16
CA PHE A 225 7.97 10.84 0.92
C PHE A 225 7.10 11.51 -0.15
N GLY A 226 7.57 11.49 -1.41
CA GLY A 226 6.80 12.00 -2.56
C GLY A 226 6.05 10.90 -3.33
N ASN A 227 6.34 9.64 -3.04
CA ASN A 227 5.94 8.48 -3.84
C ASN A 227 5.23 7.39 -3.02
N VAL A 228 4.54 7.78 -1.94
CA VAL A 228 3.78 6.88 -1.08
C VAL A 228 2.32 7.29 -1.06
N GLY A 229 1.41 6.31 -1.13
CA GLY A 229 -0.02 6.56 -1.13
C GLY A 229 -0.84 5.29 -0.95
N TRP A 230 -2.14 5.43 -1.10
CA TRP A 230 -3.10 4.37 -0.84
C TRP A 230 -3.27 3.41 -2.03
N TYR A 231 -3.38 2.13 -1.73
CA TYR A 231 -3.72 1.04 -2.65
C TYR A 231 -4.91 0.27 -2.09
N THR A 232 -5.85 -0.08 -2.96
CA THR A 232 -7.09 -0.72 -2.54
C THR A 232 -7.69 -1.58 -3.66
N ASN A 233 -8.58 -2.48 -3.25
CA ASN A 233 -9.51 -3.21 -4.11
C ASN A 233 -10.99 -2.97 -3.70
N LEU A 234 -11.22 -1.95 -2.86
CA LEU A 234 -12.53 -1.37 -2.54
C LEU A 234 -12.93 -0.37 -3.63
N ASN A 235 -14.23 -0.26 -3.90
CA ASN A 235 -14.72 0.64 -4.92
C ASN A 235 -14.34 2.09 -4.61
N THR A 236 -13.90 2.84 -5.62
CA THR A 236 -13.62 4.27 -5.52
C THR A 236 -14.34 5.02 -6.63
N THR A 237 -14.95 6.16 -6.31
CA THR A 237 -15.61 7.03 -7.30
C THR A 237 -14.62 7.52 -8.36
N LYS A 238 -13.40 7.89 -7.94
CA LYS A 238 -12.36 8.43 -8.84
C LYS A 238 -11.98 7.47 -9.98
N ARG A 239 -12.12 6.15 -9.75
CA ARG A 239 -11.82 5.12 -10.75
C ARG A 239 -12.82 5.13 -11.91
N HIS A 240 -13.97 5.76 -11.74
CA HIS A 240 -15.02 5.87 -12.75
C HIS A 240 -15.03 7.23 -13.45
N GLU A 241 -14.17 8.17 -13.03
CA GLU A 241 -14.03 9.48 -13.66
C GLU A 241 -13.34 9.37 -15.02
N LYS A 242 -13.88 10.02 -16.04
CA LYS A 242 -13.23 10.08 -17.36
C LYS A 242 -12.14 11.15 -17.34
N LEU A 243 -10.94 10.79 -17.81
CA LEU A 243 -9.88 11.75 -18.08
C LEU A 243 -10.19 12.52 -19.37
N ILE A 244 -10.29 13.84 -19.29
CA ILE A 244 -10.50 14.68 -20.48
C ILE A 244 -9.22 14.69 -21.32
N LEU A 245 -9.31 14.21 -22.55
CA LEU A 245 -8.22 14.20 -23.53
C LEU A 245 -8.43 15.35 -24.52
N TYR A 246 -7.41 16.15 -24.74
CA TYR A 246 -7.51 17.35 -25.61
C TYR A 246 -6.30 17.54 -26.53
N LYS A 247 -5.19 16.82 -26.31
CA LYS A 247 -4.03 16.87 -27.21
C LYS A 247 -4.31 16.07 -28.48
N LYS A 248 -3.75 16.54 -29.59
CA LYS A 248 -3.70 15.81 -30.86
C LYS A 248 -2.31 15.21 -31.06
N TYR A 249 -2.27 14.03 -31.65
CA TYR A 249 -1.02 13.34 -31.96
C TYR A 249 -0.25 14.07 -33.06
N SER A 250 1.05 14.23 -32.84
CA SER A 250 2.01 14.59 -33.88
C SER A 250 3.29 13.74 -33.74
N PRO A 251 3.86 13.20 -34.83
CA PRO A 251 5.09 12.41 -34.75
C PRO A 251 6.30 13.18 -34.17
N LYS A 252 6.28 14.52 -34.27
CA LYS A 252 7.34 15.39 -33.75
C LYS A 252 7.31 15.50 -32.23
N GLU A 253 6.13 15.57 -31.61
CA GLU A 253 5.99 15.70 -30.15
C GLU A 253 5.96 14.33 -29.46
N TYR A 254 5.44 13.30 -30.13
CA TYR A 254 5.22 11.97 -29.57
C TYR A 254 6.16 10.96 -30.23
N GLN A 255 7.39 10.94 -29.75
CA GLN A 255 8.42 10.04 -30.26
C GLN A 255 8.04 8.57 -30.03
N LYS A 256 8.32 7.71 -31.01
CA LYS A 256 8.25 6.25 -30.84
C LYS A 256 9.44 5.74 -30.03
N TYR A 257 9.22 4.72 -29.21
CA TYR A 257 10.35 4.01 -28.60
C TYR A 257 11.16 3.26 -29.66
N ASP A 258 12.47 3.14 -29.42
CA ASP A 258 13.37 2.37 -30.29
C ASP A 258 13.25 0.85 -30.03
N ASN A 259 12.83 0.45 -28.83
CA ASN A 259 12.75 -0.96 -28.42
C ASN A 259 11.35 -1.45 -28.01
N TYR A 260 10.30 -0.62 -28.17
CA TYR A 260 8.92 -0.99 -27.93
C TYR A 260 8.01 -0.46 -29.05
N ASN A 261 6.98 -1.25 -29.40
CA ASN A 261 5.94 -0.85 -30.35
C ASN A 261 4.92 0.09 -29.70
N ALA A 262 5.37 1.26 -29.23
CA ALA A 262 4.55 2.29 -28.58
C ALA A 262 5.17 3.69 -28.72
N ILE A 263 4.36 4.73 -28.49
CA ILE A 263 4.85 6.12 -28.38
C ILE A 263 5.12 6.49 -26.93
N GLU A 264 6.08 7.39 -26.70
CA GLU A 264 6.34 8.02 -25.42
C GLU A 264 5.33 9.14 -25.18
N VAL A 265 4.62 9.05 -24.06
CA VAL A 265 3.75 10.12 -23.54
C VAL A 265 4.26 10.49 -22.16
N SER A 266 5.01 11.59 -22.08
CA SER A 266 5.76 11.95 -20.88
C SER A 266 4.91 12.44 -19.72
N LYS A 267 3.70 12.95 -19.98
CA LYS A 267 2.75 13.43 -18.97
C LYS A 267 1.36 12.89 -19.24
N VAL A 268 0.60 12.59 -18.18
CA VAL A 268 -0.79 12.12 -18.29
C VAL A 268 -1.68 13.13 -19.01
N SER A 269 -1.45 14.42 -18.82
CA SER A 269 -2.15 15.50 -19.51
C SER A 269 -1.94 15.52 -21.02
N ASP A 270 -0.89 14.85 -21.50
CA ASP A 270 -0.46 14.89 -22.89
C ASP A 270 -0.96 13.68 -23.67
N ILE A 271 -1.81 12.82 -23.09
CA ILE A 271 -2.37 11.67 -23.80
C ILE A 271 -3.20 12.18 -25.00
N PRO A 272 -2.82 11.83 -26.25
CA PRO A 272 -3.51 12.30 -27.44
C PRO A 272 -4.87 11.60 -27.63
N MET A 273 -5.91 12.37 -27.92
CA MET A 273 -7.29 11.87 -28.07
C MET A 273 -7.53 11.07 -29.36
N ASP A 274 -6.73 11.35 -30.39
CA ASP A 274 -6.85 10.84 -31.75
C ASP A 274 -5.90 9.66 -32.06
N TYR A 275 -4.96 9.33 -31.16
CA TYR A 275 -4.04 8.22 -31.35
C TYR A 275 -4.65 6.87 -30.92
N LYS A 276 -4.68 5.91 -31.85
CA LYS A 276 -5.25 4.56 -31.61
C LYS A 276 -4.21 3.49 -31.29
N GLY A 277 -2.91 3.81 -31.36
CA GLY A 277 -1.84 2.88 -31.06
C GLY A 277 -1.57 2.72 -29.56
N VAL A 278 -0.53 1.94 -29.23
CA VAL A 278 -0.07 1.77 -27.84
C VAL A 278 0.74 2.99 -27.39
N MET A 279 0.50 3.44 -26.17
CA MET A 279 1.16 4.57 -25.56
C MET A 279 1.86 4.15 -24.27
N GLY A 280 3.10 4.58 -24.08
CA GLY A 280 3.79 4.49 -22.79
C GLY A 280 3.56 5.75 -21.98
N VAL A 281 2.82 5.65 -20.88
CA VAL A 281 2.50 6.76 -19.96
C VAL A 281 3.24 6.58 -18.62
N PRO A 282 3.43 7.64 -17.80
CA PRO A 282 4.02 7.49 -16.47
C PRO A 282 3.22 6.50 -15.60
N VAL A 283 3.87 5.78 -14.69
CA VAL A 283 3.16 4.89 -13.73
C VAL A 283 2.13 5.63 -12.86
N THR A 284 2.32 6.93 -12.65
CA THR A 284 1.36 7.80 -11.94
C THR A 284 0.04 7.97 -12.68
N PHE A 285 -0.05 7.57 -13.97
CA PHE A 285 -1.32 7.44 -14.69
C PHE A 285 -2.34 6.57 -13.95
N LEU A 286 -1.88 5.61 -13.13
CA LEU A 286 -2.77 4.76 -12.34
C LEU A 286 -3.70 5.55 -11.40
N ASP A 287 -3.35 6.78 -11.02
CA ASP A 287 -4.25 7.68 -10.27
C ASP A 287 -5.47 8.13 -11.07
N LYS A 288 -5.33 8.26 -12.39
CA LYS A 288 -6.36 8.71 -13.34
C LYS A 288 -6.93 7.55 -14.18
N TYR A 289 -6.57 6.32 -13.83
CA TYR A 289 -6.92 5.16 -14.63
C TYR A 289 -8.39 4.77 -14.40
N ASN A 290 -9.18 5.00 -15.44
CA ASN A 290 -10.54 4.50 -15.57
C ASN A 290 -10.57 3.26 -16.49
N PRO A 291 -10.96 2.08 -15.98
CA PRO A 291 -10.98 0.84 -16.77
C PRO A 291 -12.04 0.85 -17.87
N ASN A 292 -13.02 1.76 -17.85
CA ASN A 292 -13.99 1.93 -18.94
C ASN A 292 -13.44 2.82 -20.08
N GLN A 293 -12.43 3.65 -19.79
CA GLN A 293 -11.83 4.55 -20.79
C GLN A 293 -10.52 4.01 -21.36
N PHE A 294 -9.72 3.31 -20.56
CA PHE A 294 -8.40 2.82 -20.97
C PHE A 294 -8.25 1.33 -20.72
N GLU A 295 -7.34 0.72 -21.47
CA GLU A 295 -6.86 -0.63 -21.24
C GLU A 295 -5.37 -0.58 -20.87
N ILE A 296 -4.99 -1.19 -19.75
CA ILE A 296 -3.59 -1.42 -19.40
C ILE A 296 -3.12 -2.72 -20.05
N LEU A 297 -2.16 -2.61 -20.95
CA LEU A 297 -1.67 -3.70 -21.78
C LEU A 297 -0.43 -4.36 -21.20
N GLY A 298 0.42 -3.58 -20.53
CA GLY A 298 1.70 -4.02 -19.99
C GLY A 298 2.46 -2.87 -19.32
N ILE A 299 3.71 -3.13 -18.98
CA ILE A 299 4.65 -2.13 -18.47
C ILE A 299 6.00 -2.34 -19.16
N THR A 300 6.81 -1.29 -19.29
CA THR A 300 8.18 -1.43 -19.81
C THR A 300 9.09 -2.04 -18.75
N ASP A 301 9.71 -3.17 -19.05
CA ASP A 301 10.44 -4.01 -18.11
C ASP A 301 11.53 -4.87 -18.76
N ARG A 302 12.26 -5.65 -17.97
CA ARG A 302 13.33 -6.53 -18.46
C ARG A 302 12.81 -7.79 -19.14
N ASP A 303 11.49 -8.04 -19.16
CA ASP A 303 10.94 -9.32 -19.61
C ASP A 303 11.05 -9.42 -21.15
N PRO A 304 11.86 -10.35 -21.69
CA PRO A 304 11.97 -10.54 -23.14
C PRO A 304 10.66 -11.06 -23.75
N LYS A 305 9.76 -11.64 -22.95
CA LYS A 305 8.46 -12.16 -23.39
C LYS A 305 7.37 -11.09 -23.44
N ASN A 306 7.70 -9.84 -23.11
CA ASN A 306 6.76 -8.73 -23.20
C ASN A 306 6.36 -8.51 -24.67
N LYS A 307 5.10 -8.82 -25.02
CA LYS A 307 4.60 -8.79 -26.40
C LYS A 307 4.75 -7.44 -27.14
N TYR A 308 4.98 -6.35 -26.41
CA TYR A 308 5.17 -5.02 -27.00
C TYR A 308 6.64 -4.66 -27.21
N ARG A 309 7.57 -5.46 -26.69
CA ARG A 309 9.00 -5.28 -26.88
C ARG A 309 9.34 -5.63 -28.33
N ALA A 310 9.88 -4.66 -29.06
CA ALA A 310 10.25 -4.81 -30.47
C ALA A 310 11.71 -5.21 -30.65
N LYS A 311 12.57 -4.82 -29.71
CA LYS A 311 14.02 -5.04 -29.77
C LYS A 311 14.60 -5.30 -28.36
N MET A 312 15.66 -6.09 -28.32
CA MET A 312 16.61 -6.11 -27.20
C MET A 312 17.97 -5.63 -27.67
N TYR A 313 18.62 -4.82 -26.84
CA TYR A 313 19.99 -4.38 -27.08
C TYR A 313 20.97 -5.43 -26.59
N ILE A 314 22.06 -5.62 -27.32
CA ILE A 314 23.22 -6.39 -26.89
C ILE A 314 24.42 -5.46 -26.72
N LYS A 315 25.55 -6.00 -26.22
CA LYS A 315 26.78 -5.23 -26.00
C LYS A 315 27.26 -4.47 -27.26
N LYS A 316 26.97 -4.99 -28.46
CA LYS A 316 27.29 -4.35 -29.75
C LYS A 316 26.47 -3.07 -30.02
N ASP A 317 25.23 -2.99 -29.52
CA ASP A 317 24.39 -1.79 -29.70
C ASP A 317 24.83 -0.63 -28.78
N SER A 318 25.24 -0.96 -27.54
CA SER A 318 25.65 0.03 -26.54
C SER A 318 26.39 -0.65 -25.38
N PRO A 319 27.43 -0.01 -24.80
CA PRO A 319 28.01 -0.48 -23.54
C PRO A 319 27.00 -0.49 -22.37
N LYS A 320 25.93 0.33 -22.46
CA LYS A 320 24.86 0.43 -21.46
C LYS A 320 23.60 -0.37 -21.83
N TYR A 321 23.74 -1.40 -22.67
CA TYR A 321 22.61 -2.22 -23.16
C TYR A 321 21.71 -2.77 -22.04
N ASN A 322 22.30 -3.13 -20.89
CA ASN A 322 21.55 -3.63 -19.72
C ASN A 322 20.59 -2.60 -19.12
N ASP A 323 20.93 -1.31 -19.17
CA ASP A 323 20.06 -0.23 -18.70
C ASP A 323 18.99 0.09 -19.74
N LEU A 324 19.37 0.11 -21.03
CA LEU A 324 18.43 0.30 -22.14
C LEU A 324 17.38 -0.82 -22.22
N ASN A 325 17.75 -2.06 -21.86
CA ASN A 325 16.83 -3.19 -21.78
C ASN A 325 15.97 -3.18 -20.51
N ARG A 326 16.29 -2.36 -19.51
CA ARG A 326 15.49 -2.30 -18.28
C ARG A 326 14.10 -1.73 -18.53
N ARG A 327 13.99 -0.78 -19.47
CA ARG A 327 12.79 0.01 -19.78
C ARG A 327 12.68 0.25 -21.28
N ALA A 328 11.78 1.14 -21.69
CA ALA A 328 11.76 1.61 -23.07
C ALA A 328 12.89 2.63 -23.28
N ALA A 329 13.41 2.71 -24.51
CA ALA A 329 14.47 3.63 -24.90
C ALA A 329 13.97 4.59 -25.99
N ILE A 330 14.42 5.84 -25.90
CA ILE A 330 14.16 6.91 -26.89
C ILE A 330 15.49 7.46 -27.41
N ARG A 331 15.47 8.13 -28.57
CA ARG A 331 16.65 8.80 -29.13
C ARG A 331 16.62 10.29 -28.81
N VAL A 332 17.64 10.79 -28.12
CA VAL A 332 17.82 12.21 -27.84
C VAL A 332 19.19 12.62 -28.38
N ASN A 333 19.24 13.54 -29.33
CA ASN A 333 20.48 13.97 -30.01
C ASN A 333 21.29 12.77 -30.55
N ASN A 334 20.63 11.85 -31.26
CA ASN A 334 21.19 10.59 -31.78
C ASN A 334 21.68 9.57 -30.75
N GLU A 335 21.58 9.84 -29.44
CA GLU A 335 21.93 8.89 -28.38
C GLU A 335 20.70 8.16 -27.84
N LEU A 336 20.85 6.86 -27.54
CA LEU A 336 19.82 6.07 -26.87
C LEU A 336 19.79 6.39 -25.37
N LYS A 337 18.63 6.77 -24.87
CA LYS A 337 18.39 7.04 -23.45
C LYS A 337 17.25 6.16 -22.92
N PRO A 338 17.45 5.46 -21.79
CA PRO A 338 16.36 4.72 -21.16
C PRO A 338 15.36 5.70 -20.55
N THR A 339 14.09 5.33 -20.59
CA THR A 339 13.00 6.03 -19.91
C THR A 339 12.79 5.45 -18.50
N TYR A 340 11.97 6.12 -17.69
CA TYR A 340 11.42 5.52 -16.48
C TYR A 340 10.47 4.36 -16.82
N ALA A 341 9.95 3.68 -15.80
CA ALA A 341 8.87 2.72 -16.01
C ALA A 341 7.66 3.40 -16.65
N ARG A 342 7.16 2.81 -17.75
CA ARG A 342 6.00 3.32 -18.48
C ARG A 342 4.93 2.25 -18.54
N LEU A 343 3.71 2.59 -18.15
CA LEU A 343 2.54 1.75 -18.38
C LEU A 343 2.20 1.82 -19.87
N LEU A 344 2.07 0.65 -20.50
CA LEU A 344 1.62 0.54 -21.88
C LEU A 344 0.10 0.51 -21.86
N ILE A 345 -0.53 1.53 -22.44
CA ILE A 345 -1.99 1.70 -22.43
C ILE A 345 -2.54 1.90 -23.84
N LYS A 346 -3.86 1.75 -23.95
CA LYS A 346 -4.65 2.11 -25.12
C LYS A 346 -5.97 2.75 -24.69
N VAL A 347 -6.48 3.72 -25.45
CA VAL A 347 -7.83 4.26 -25.24
C VAL A 347 -8.85 3.24 -25.78
N LYS A 348 -9.85 2.88 -24.97
CA LYS A 348 -10.96 2.03 -25.38
C LYS A 348 -11.85 2.79 -26.37
N LYS A 349 -12.40 2.07 -27.34
CA LYS A 349 -13.34 2.64 -28.30
C LYS A 349 -14.71 2.81 -27.67
#